data_AF-A0A365N313-F1
#
_entry.id   AF-A0A365N313-F1
#
_cell.length_a   1.000
_cell.length_b   1.000
_cell.length_c   1.000
_cell.angle_alpha   90.00
_cell.angle_beta   90.00
_cell.angle_gamma   90.00
#
_symmetry.space_group_name_H-M   'P 1'
#
loop_
_entity.id
_entity.type
_entity.pdbx_description
1 polymer ?
#
loop_
_entity_poly.entity_id
_entity_poly.type
_entity_poly.pdbx_seq_one_letter_code
_entity_poly.pdbx_strand_id
1 'polypeptide(L)'
;MSTIASPRDPPRRTPTNSNRPSFETSRSALASPVLTQGPTQPPGPPQQQQRKTSSNRAALREYYNLRASAPRIEIPDSEVPATEIDAPDFDADEYVAKIVEKSSLEELLRLYTRVAGEVRALDAEKKALVYDNYSKLITATETIRKMRANMDPLNPMASTLDPAIAQIYSQASSIRDALRETVPSPDSEEGKKRDAATRQQRTKELAAQALATPGRLRALVNEGKIAQARKEWVMPRKLLESWKEKGLGGSDVEECIEEGDEALRPADNKSSASSPRISRDERLSRDERRSRDSRASKDGRS
;
A
#
# COMPACT_ATOMS: atom_id res chain seq x y z
N MET A 1 -6.12 53.89 -58.87
CA MET A 1 -7.46 53.40 -59.27
C MET A 1 -8.03 52.67 -58.06
N SER A 2 -9.10 53.22 -57.47
CA SER A 2 -9.77 52.73 -56.25
C SER A 2 -11.22 52.34 -56.58
N THR A 3 -11.92 51.71 -55.62
CA THR A 3 -13.32 51.21 -55.59
C THR A 3 -13.43 49.72 -55.98
N ILE A 4 -14.07 48.80 -55.23
CA ILE A 4 -15.46 48.78 -54.77
C ILE A 4 -15.66 47.83 -53.55
N ALA A 5 -16.32 48.38 -52.52
CA ALA A 5 -17.39 47.85 -51.65
C ALA A 5 -17.26 46.66 -50.66
N SER A 6 -17.64 46.99 -49.41
CA SER A 6 -18.16 46.14 -48.31
C SER A 6 -19.67 45.84 -48.55
N PRO A 7 -20.36 44.88 -47.87
CA PRO A 7 -20.78 45.12 -46.46
C PRO A 7 -21.11 43.88 -45.57
N ARG A 8 -21.31 44.17 -44.27
CA ARG A 8 -22.17 43.52 -43.23
C ARG A 8 -21.53 42.67 -42.12
N ASP A 9 -21.51 43.29 -40.93
CA ASP A 9 -21.67 42.71 -39.57
C ASP A 9 -23.18 42.68 -39.17
N PRO A 10 -23.59 42.23 -37.95
CA PRO A 10 -23.43 40.94 -37.23
C PRO A 10 -24.86 40.46 -36.75
N PRO A 11 -25.13 39.56 -35.74
CA PRO A 11 -24.82 39.80 -34.32
C PRO A 11 -24.74 38.58 -33.34
N ARG A 12 -24.32 38.93 -32.11
CA ARG A 12 -24.84 38.48 -30.79
C ARG A 12 -24.32 37.22 -30.09
N ARG A 13 -23.95 37.46 -28.83
CA ARG A 13 -23.60 36.52 -27.75
C ARG A 13 -24.85 36.06 -26.97
N THR A 14 -24.61 35.01 -26.16
CA THR A 14 -25.19 34.61 -24.84
C THR A 14 -26.09 33.33 -24.82
N PRO A 15 -26.37 32.70 -23.64
CA PRO A 15 -25.90 31.33 -23.32
C PRO A 15 -27.01 30.39 -22.77
N THR A 16 -26.87 29.06 -22.82
CA THR A 16 -27.73 28.09 -22.09
C THR A 16 -27.31 26.65 -22.43
N ASN A 17 -26.62 25.90 -21.55
CA ASN A 17 -27.10 25.02 -20.47
C ASN A 17 -27.32 23.54 -20.87
N SER A 18 -26.65 22.67 -20.10
CA SER A 18 -26.92 21.28 -19.69
C SER A 18 -27.30 20.19 -20.69
N ASN A 19 -26.41 19.20 -20.86
CA ASN A 19 -26.60 17.85 -20.30
C ASN A 19 -25.44 16.91 -20.68
N ARG A 20 -24.51 16.63 -19.75
CA ARG A 20 -23.97 15.27 -19.58
C ARG A 20 -23.29 15.09 -18.22
N PRO A 21 -23.50 13.96 -17.52
CA PRO A 21 -23.34 13.84 -16.07
C PRO A 21 -21.90 13.55 -15.67
N SER A 22 -21.51 14.18 -14.57
CA SER A 22 -20.40 13.79 -13.69
C SER A 22 -20.67 12.42 -13.08
N PHE A 23 -19.80 11.45 -13.35
CA PHE A 23 -19.64 10.27 -12.50
C PHE A 23 -18.38 10.45 -11.66
N GLU A 24 -18.59 11.10 -10.52
CA GLU A 24 -17.65 11.13 -9.41
C GLU A 24 -17.90 9.85 -8.62
N THR A 25 -17.07 8.82 -8.85
CA THR A 25 -17.08 7.63 -7.98
C THR A 25 -16.04 7.84 -6.90
N SER A 26 -16.50 8.42 -5.79
CA SER A 26 -15.88 8.26 -4.49
C SER A 26 -15.70 6.77 -4.20
N ARG A 27 -14.45 6.32 -4.10
CA ARG A 27 -14.14 5.09 -3.35
C ARG A 27 -13.24 5.44 -2.17
N SER A 28 -13.87 5.25 -1.03
CA SER A 28 -13.41 5.44 0.32
C SER A 28 -12.05 4.83 0.61
N ALA A 29 -11.35 5.53 1.49
CA ALA A 29 -10.38 4.97 2.40
C ALA A 29 -10.87 3.62 2.97
N LEU A 30 -10.05 2.58 2.81
CA LEU A 30 -10.09 1.41 3.66
C LEU A 30 -8.71 1.25 4.30
N ALA A 31 -8.75 1.37 5.62
CA ALA A 31 -7.65 1.23 6.53
C ALA A 31 -6.93 -0.11 6.36
N SER A 32 -5.60 -0.04 6.40
CA SER A 32 -4.73 -1.20 6.59
C SER A 32 -5.07 -1.91 7.90
N PRO A 33 -5.32 -3.22 7.90
CA PRO A 33 -5.37 -3.97 9.14
C PRO A 33 -3.93 -4.21 9.64
N VAL A 34 -3.61 -3.57 10.75
CA VAL A 34 -2.56 -4.00 11.67
C VAL A 34 -2.94 -5.37 12.21
N LEU A 35 -2.04 -6.36 12.20
CA LEU A 35 -1.97 -7.39 13.23
C LEU A 35 -0.57 -8.06 13.28
N THR A 36 -0.06 -8.07 14.51
CA THR A 36 0.81 -9.07 15.18
C THR A 36 2.31 -9.16 14.86
N GLN A 37 3.06 -8.70 15.87
CA GLN A 37 4.48 -8.93 16.13
C GLN A 37 4.77 -10.37 16.56
N GLY A 38 5.93 -10.88 16.13
CA GLY A 38 6.63 -12.09 16.61
C GLY A 38 8.07 -12.10 16.06
N PRO A 39 9.08 -12.68 16.75
CA PRO A 39 10.33 -11.98 17.01
C PRO A 39 11.53 -12.32 16.10
N THR A 40 12.35 -11.28 15.86
CA THR A 40 13.82 -11.22 15.71
C THR A 40 14.59 -12.42 15.13
N GLN A 41 15.20 -12.22 13.95
CA GLN A 41 16.51 -12.81 13.58
C GLN A 41 17.30 -11.89 12.60
N PRO A 42 18.66 -11.97 12.59
CA PRO A 42 19.59 -10.96 12.07
C PRO A 42 19.92 -11.13 10.56
N PRO A 43 20.65 -10.18 9.92
CA PRO A 43 20.70 -10.06 8.46
C PRO A 43 21.77 -10.98 7.82
N GLY A 44 21.41 -11.55 6.66
CA GLY A 44 22.30 -12.26 5.73
C GLY A 44 22.16 -11.72 4.30
N PRO A 45 23.13 -11.99 3.40
CA PRO A 45 23.53 -11.14 2.27
C PRO A 45 22.51 -11.04 1.11
N PRO A 46 22.65 -10.04 0.21
CA PRO A 46 21.63 -9.72 -0.78
C PRO A 46 21.67 -10.73 -1.94
N GLN A 47 20.65 -11.59 -2.05
CA GLN A 47 20.42 -12.36 -3.26
C GLN A 47 19.06 -12.03 -3.88
N GLN A 48 19.16 -11.41 -5.06
CA GLN A 48 18.25 -11.53 -6.20
C GLN A 48 16.82 -10.99 -6.04
N GLN A 49 16.70 -9.66 -6.02
CA GLN A 49 15.50 -8.96 -6.48
C GLN A 49 15.38 -9.01 -8.02
N GLN A 50 15.20 -10.20 -8.61
CA GLN A 50 14.93 -10.35 -10.05
C GLN A 50 13.54 -10.93 -10.37
N ARG A 51 12.75 -11.29 -9.35
CA ARG A 51 11.47 -12.01 -9.57
C ARG A 51 10.24 -11.13 -9.79
N LYS A 52 10.29 -9.82 -9.53
CA LYS A 52 9.11 -8.93 -9.65
C LYS A 52 8.98 -8.25 -11.02
N THR A 53 10.08 -7.99 -11.71
CA THR A 53 10.06 -7.34 -13.04
C THR A 53 9.66 -8.31 -14.15
N SER A 54 10.06 -9.59 -14.06
CA SER A 54 9.69 -10.61 -15.04
C SER A 54 8.20 -10.95 -14.98
N SER A 55 7.61 -10.97 -13.78
CA SER A 55 6.18 -11.20 -13.58
C SER A 55 5.33 -10.09 -14.17
N ASN A 56 5.75 -8.83 -14.02
CA ASN A 56 5.00 -7.69 -14.56
C ASN A 56 5.12 -7.65 -16.10
N ARG A 57 6.30 -7.96 -16.64
CA ARG A 57 6.51 -8.13 -18.09
C ARG A 57 5.74 -9.35 -18.64
N ALA A 58 5.58 -10.42 -17.86
CA ALA A 58 4.78 -11.58 -18.24
C ALA A 58 3.28 -11.27 -18.23
N ALA A 59 2.78 -10.58 -17.20
CA ALA A 59 1.38 -10.15 -17.10
C ALA A 59 1.00 -9.21 -18.25
N LEU A 60 1.88 -8.27 -18.61
CA LEU A 60 1.66 -7.40 -19.77
C LEU A 60 1.67 -8.19 -21.08
N ARG A 61 2.54 -9.19 -21.22
CA ARG A 61 2.56 -10.07 -22.40
C ARG A 61 1.29 -10.90 -22.54
N GLU A 62 0.72 -11.34 -21.43
CA GLU A 62 -0.53 -12.10 -21.39
C GLU A 62 -1.75 -11.19 -21.65
N TYR A 63 -1.77 -9.98 -21.08
CA TYR A 63 -2.82 -8.99 -21.32
C TYR A 63 -2.91 -8.54 -22.79
N TYR A 64 -1.76 -8.43 -23.48
CA TYR A 64 -1.70 -8.09 -24.90
C TYR A 64 -1.59 -9.31 -25.83
N ASN A 65 -1.80 -10.53 -25.32
CA ASN A 65 -1.70 -11.79 -26.08
C ASN A 65 -0.41 -11.94 -26.92
N LEU A 66 0.69 -11.31 -26.52
CA LEU A 66 1.99 -11.29 -27.22
C LEU A 66 2.71 -12.67 -27.17
N ARG A 67 2.09 -13.67 -26.55
CA ARG A 67 2.58 -15.06 -26.47
C ARG A 67 1.88 -15.99 -27.47
N ALA A 68 0.72 -15.60 -27.98
CA ALA A 68 0.28 -16.14 -29.26
C ALA A 68 1.26 -15.58 -30.30
N SER A 69 1.70 -16.44 -31.22
CA SER A 69 2.59 -16.12 -32.33
C SER A 69 2.35 -14.70 -32.85
N ALA A 70 3.43 -13.97 -33.17
CA ALA A 70 3.39 -12.66 -33.83
C ALA A 70 2.16 -12.62 -34.76
N PRO A 71 1.34 -11.55 -34.74
CA PRO A 71 0.19 -11.49 -35.62
C PRO A 71 0.75 -11.51 -37.03
N ARG A 72 0.80 -12.71 -37.62
CA ARG A 72 0.55 -12.88 -39.02
C ARG A 72 -0.72 -12.07 -39.20
N ILE A 73 -0.63 -11.03 -40.03
CA ILE A 73 -1.80 -10.30 -40.48
C ILE A 73 -2.58 -11.36 -41.26
N GLU A 74 -3.33 -12.19 -40.54
CA GLU A 74 -4.42 -12.96 -41.07
C GLU A 74 -5.43 -11.87 -41.38
N ILE A 75 -5.31 -11.38 -42.62
CA ILE A 75 -6.39 -10.70 -43.31
C ILE A 75 -7.62 -11.53 -42.95
N PRO A 76 -8.60 -10.98 -42.21
CA PRO A 76 -9.80 -11.73 -41.89
C PRO A 76 -10.29 -12.32 -43.20
N ASP A 77 -10.45 -13.65 -43.26
CA ASP A 77 -11.03 -14.31 -44.42
C ASP A 77 -12.26 -13.48 -44.80
N SER A 78 -12.19 -12.84 -45.97
CA SER A 78 -13.25 -11.96 -46.45
C SER A 78 -14.55 -12.75 -46.31
N GLU A 79 -15.53 -12.21 -45.58
CA GLU A 79 -16.83 -12.87 -45.38
C GLU A 79 -17.58 -13.08 -46.72
N VAL A 80 -17.03 -12.54 -47.81
CA VAL A 80 -17.46 -12.74 -49.19
C VAL A 80 -16.72 -13.95 -49.80
N PRO A 81 -17.43 -15.01 -50.22
CA PRO A 81 -16.82 -16.13 -50.93
C PRO A 81 -16.02 -15.63 -52.14
N ALA A 82 -14.78 -16.09 -52.28
CA ALA A 82 -13.94 -15.76 -53.42
C ALA A 82 -14.67 -16.10 -54.73
N THR A 83 -14.88 -15.08 -55.54
CA THR A 83 -15.56 -15.18 -56.83
C THR A 83 -14.55 -15.54 -57.93
N GLU A 84 -15.03 -16.00 -59.09
CA GLU A 84 -14.15 -16.27 -60.25
C GLU A 84 -13.32 -15.04 -60.69
N ILE A 85 -13.79 -13.83 -60.37
CA ILE A 85 -13.11 -12.55 -60.60
C ILE A 85 -11.91 -12.34 -59.66
N ASP A 86 -11.91 -12.99 -58.49
CA ASP A 86 -10.85 -12.88 -57.47
C ASP A 86 -9.72 -13.90 -57.67
N ALA A 87 -9.80 -14.72 -58.73
CA ALA A 87 -8.78 -15.71 -59.05
C ALA A 87 -7.46 -15.03 -59.49
N PRO A 88 -6.29 -15.56 -59.08
CA PRO A 88 -5.00 -14.96 -59.42
C PRO A 88 -4.70 -14.96 -60.93
N ASP A 89 -5.27 -15.91 -61.67
CA ASP A 89 -5.12 -16.07 -63.13
C ASP A 89 -6.34 -15.52 -63.90
N PHE A 90 -7.05 -14.54 -63.33
CA PHE A 90 -8.25 -13.96 -63.94
C PHE A 90 -7.95 -13.25 -65.26
N ASP A 91 -8.55 -13.75 -66.36
CA ASP A 91 -8.55 -13.09 -67.68
C ASP A 91 -9.89 -12.35 -67.89
N ALA A 92 -9.81 -11.01 -67.91
CA ALA A 92 -10.97 -10.15 -68.09
C ALA A 92 -11.62 -10.30 -69.48
N ASP A 93 -10.81 -10.48 -70.54
CA ASP A 93 -11.31 -10.54 -71.91
C ASP A 93 -12.05 -11.86 -72.16
N GLU A 94 -11.50 -12.97 -71.66
CA GLU A 94 -12.16 -14.28 -71.74
C GLU A 94 -13.45 -14.34 -70.90
N TYR A 95 -13.43 -13.74 -69.70
CA TYR A 95 -14.60 -13.66 -68.82
C TYR A 95 -15.73 -12.83 -69.44
N VAL A 96 -15.42 -11.65 -69.98
CA VAL A 96 -16.41 -10.79 -70.65
C VAL A 96 -16.97 -11.48 -71.89
N ALA A 97 -16.13 -12.12 -72.71
CA ALA A 97 -16.59 -12.87 -73.89
C ALA A 97 -17.57 -14.00 -73.51
N LYS A 98 -17.22 -14.79 -72.48
CA LYS A 98 -18.08 -15.87 -71.95
C LYS A 98 -19.43 -15.34 -71.42
N ILE A 99 -19.43 -14.21 -70.74
CA ILE A 99 -20.67 -13.63 -70.20
C ILE A 99 -21.55 -13.07 -71.31
N VAL A 100 -20.99 -12.34 -72.26
CA VAL A 100 -21.76 -11.76 -73.37
C VAL A 100 -22.37 -12.86 -74.25
N GLU A 101 -21.70 -14.00 -74.42
CA GLU A 101 -22.23 -15.14 -75.18
C GLU A 101 -23.38 -15.86 -74.44
N LYS A 102 -23.31 -15.99 -73.11
CA LYS A 102 -24.21 -16.84 -72.32
C LYS A 102 -25.36 -16.12 -71.63
N SER A 103 -25.29 -14.79 -71.49
CA SER A 103 -26.26 -14.00 -70.72
C SER A 103 -27.12 -13.10 -71.60
N SER A 104 -28.32 -12.80 -71.12
CA SER A 104 -29.22 -11.84 -71.75
C SER A 104 -28.80 -10.39 -71.47
N LEU A 105 -29.27 -9.44 -72.29
CA LEU A 105 -28.97 -8.02 -72.11
C LEU A 105 -29.38 -7.48 -70.73
N GLU A 106 -30.51 -7.96 -70.18
CA GLU A 106 -30.98 -7.56 -68.86
C GLU A 106 -30.02 -8.02 -67.76
N GLU A 107 -29.54 -9.26 -67.84
CA GLU A 107 -28.55 -9.81 -66.91
C GLU A 107 -27.23 -9.05 -67.00
N LEU A 108 -26.80 -8.68 -68.21
CA LEU A 108 -25.58 -7.91 -68.42
C LEU A 108 -25.66 -6.50 -67.79
N LEU A 109 -26.82 -5.83 -67.90
CA LEU A 109 -27.05 -4.53 -67.26
C LEU A 109 -27.09 -4.63 -65.73
N ARG A 110 -27.72 -5.67 -65.19
CA ARG A 110 -27.71 -5.96 -63.75
C ARG A 110 -26.29 -6.25 -63.25
N LEU A 111 -25.50 -7.02 -64.00
CA LEU A 111 -24.10 -7.29 -63.68
C LEU A 111 -23.27 -6.00 -63.70
N TYR A 112 -23.42 -5.17 -64.75
CA TYR A 112 -22.72 -3.89 -64.86
C TYR A 112 -23.00 -2.98 -63.67
N THR A 113 -24.28 -2.80 -63.30
CA THR A 113 -24.66 -1.95 -62.17
C THR A 113 -24.11 -2.49 -60.84
N ARG A 114 -24.12 -3.81 -60.66
CA ARG A 114 -23.51 -4.48 -59.49
C ARG A 114 -22.00 -4.23 -59.41
N VAL A 115 -21.25 -4.56 -60.47
CA VAL A 115 -19.79 -4.41 -60.50
C VAL A 115 -19.40 -2.94 -60.35
N ALA A 116 -20.12 -2.02 -61.00
CA ALA A 116 -19.87 -0.59 -60.85
C ALA A 116 -20.15 -0.10 -59.41
N GLY A 117 -21.08 -0.74 -58.68
CA GLY A 117 -21.31 -0.50 -57.26
C GLY A 117 -20.17 -1.04 -56.40
N GLU A 118 -19.77 -2.28 -56.63
CA GLU A 118 -18.68 -2.96 -55.91
C GLU A 118 -17.34 -2.20 -56.07
N VAL A 119 -17.00 -1.75 -57.28
CA VAL A 119 -15.78 -0.93 -57.52
C VAL A 119 -15.78 0.35 -56.67
N ARG A 120 -16.92 1.02 -56.56
CA ARG A 120 -17.03 2.24 -55.73
C ARG A 120 -16.95 1.92 -54.24
N ALA A 121 -17.56 0.82 -53.82
CA ALA A 121 -17.51 0.36 -52.42
C ALA A 121 -16.07 -0.01 -52.02
N LEU A 122 -15.36 -0.76 -52.86
CA LEU A 122 -13.96 -1.16 -52.63
C LEU A 122 -13.01 0.06 -52.61
N ASP A 123 -13.23 1.07 -53.46
CA ASP A 123 -12.44 2.31 -53.41
C ASP A 123 -12.68 3.09 -52.10
N ALA A 124 -13.93 3.13 -51.64
CA ALA A 124 -14.27 3.75 -50.36
C ALA A 124 -13.66 3.00 -49.17
N GLU A 125 -13.71 1.67 -49.19
CA GLU A 125 -13.10 0.81 -48.16
C GLU A 125 -11.58 0.96 -48.14
N LYS A 126 -10.93 0.93 -49.31
CA LYS A 126 -9.49 1.18 -49.44
C LYS A 126 -9.10 2.52 -48.81
N LYS A 127 -9.85 3.58 -49.11
CA LYS A 127 -9.63 4.90 -48.49
C LYS A 127 -9.81 4.83 -46.98
N ALA A 128 -10.88 4.21 -46.49
CA ALA A 128 -11.15 4.07 -45.06
C ALA A 128 -10.01 3.33 -44.33
N LEU A 129 -9.50 2.23 -44.89
CA LEU A 129 -8.37 1.47 -44.35
C LEU A 129 -7.10 2.31 -44.29
N VAL A 130 -6.81 3.08 -45.34
CA VAL A 130 -5.66 3.98 -45.39
C VAL A 130 -5.78 5.08 -44.32
N TYR A 131 -6.95 5.69 -44.16
CA TYR A 131 -7.18 6.70 -43.14
C TYR A 131 -7.07 6.14 -41.72
N ASP A 132 -7.63 4.95 -41.47
CA ASP A 132 -7.52 4.29 -40.18
C ASP A 132 -6.07 3.94 -39.85
N ASN A 133 -5.32 3.41 -40.82
CA ASN A 133 -3.90 3.09 -40.63
C ASN A 133 -3.05 4.34 -40.33
N TYR A 134 -3.21 5.40 -41.13
CA TYR A 134 -2.49 6.65 -40.89
C TYR A 134 -2.90 7.31 -39.57
N SER A 135 -4.19 7.31 -39.22
CA SER A 135 -4.69 7.82 -37.94
C SER A 135 -4.08 7.07 -36.76
N LYS A 136 -3.99 5.73 -36.84
CA LYS A 136 -3.33 4.89 -35.84
C LYS A 136 -1.83 5.20 -35.72
N LEU A 137 -1.12 5.34 -36.85
CA LEU A 137 0.31 5.70 -36.86
C LEU A 137 0.56 7.09 -36.25
N ILE A 138 -0.27 8.07 -36.60
CA ILE A 138 -0.18 9.43 -36.03
C ILE A 138 -0.44 9.39 -34.52
N THR A 139 -1.47 8.65 -34.09
CA THR A 139 -1.78 8.50 -32.67
C THR A 139 -0.65 7.81 -31.90
N ALA A 140 -0.05 6.76 -32.48
CA ALA A 140 1.08 6.06 -31.89
C ALA A 140 2.32 6.96 -31.77
N THR A 141 2.64 7.73 -32.82
CA THR A 141 3.77 8.66 -32.80
C THR A 141 3.56 9.80 -31.80
N GLU A 142 2.34 10.33 -31.67
CA GLU A 142 2.01 11.33 -30.64
C GLU A 142 2.09 10.74 -29.23
N THR A 143 1.68 9.48 -29.05
CA THR A 143 1.83 8.77 -27.76
C THR A 143 3.31 8.61 -27.40
N ILE A 144 4.16 8.23 -28.35
CA ILE A 144 5.61 8.16 -28.15
C ILE A 144 6.18 9.54 -27.79
N ARG A 145 5.72 10.60 -28.46
CA ARG A 145 6.14 11.98 -28.16
C ARG A 145 5.77 12.37 -26.74
N LYS A 146 4.53 12.11 -26.30
CA LYS A 146 4.08 12.36 -24.92
C LYS A 146 4.84 11.54 -23.89
N MET A 147 5.07 10.25 -24.16
CA MET A 147 5.88 9.40 -23.28
C MET A 147 7.29 9.95 -23.13
N ARG A 148 7.93 10.40 -24.23
CA ARG A 148 9.25 11.03 -24.18
C ARG A 148 9.24 12.33 -23.40
N ALA A 149 8.25 13.20 -23.65
CA ALA A 149 8.09 14.46 -22.93
C ALA A 149 7.78 14.28 -21.43
N ASN A 150 7.21 13.14 -21.03
CA ASN A 150 7.01 12.76 -19.62
C ASN A 150 8.23 12.04 -19.02
N MET A 151 9.16 11.55 -19.84
CA MET A 151 10.38 10.89 -19.39
C MET A 151 11.58 11.86 -19.35
N ASP A 152 11.65 12.84 -20.25
CA ASP A 152 12.60 13.96 -20.16
C ASP A 152 12.53 14.76 -18.83
N PRO A 153 11.37 14.94 -18.16
CA PRO A 153 11.28 15.55 -16.83
C PRO A 153 11.78 14.65 -15.69
N LEU A 154 12.25 13.42 -15.94
CA LEU A 154 13.04 12.70 -14.93
C LEU A 154 14.42 13.33 -14.72
N ASN A 155 14.89 14.19 -15.63
CA ASN A 155 16.11 14.96 -15.43
C ASN A 155 15.96 16.10 -14.38
N PRO A 156 14.89 16.92 -14.35
CA PRO A 156 14.72 17.94 -13.31
C PRO A 156 14.44 17.38 -11.91
N MET A 157 13.70 16.27 -11.74
CA MET A 157 13.52 15.66 -10.41
C MET A 157 14.78 14.93 -9.91
N ALA A 158 15.57 14.31 -10.81
CA ALA A 158 16.89 13.81 -10.45
C ALA A 158 17.89 14.95 -10.15
N SER A 159 17.81 16.05 -10.91
CA SER A 159 18.63 17.25 -10.72
C SER A 159 18.33 18.01 -9.42
N THR A 160 17.15 17.85 -8.81
CA THR A 160 16.85 18.42 -7.48
C THR A 160 17.23 17.49 -6.32
N LEU A 161 17.34 16.18 -6.56
CA LEU A 161 17.71 15.21 -5.53
C LEU A 161 19.20 15.32 -5.15
N ASP A 162 20.11 15.42 -6.12
CA ASP A 162 21.55 15.51 -5.83
C ASP A 162 21.92 16.75 -4.99
N PRO A 163 21.42 17.97 -5.28
CA PRO A 163 21.62 19.14 -4.43
C PRO A 163 20.96 19.00 -3.06
N ALA A 164 19.76 18.39 -2.97
CA ALA A 164 19.09 18.17 -1.70
C ALA A 164 19.88 17.20 -0.82
N ILE A 165 20.40 16.11 -1.39
CA ILE A 165 21.29 15.17 -0.70
C ILE A 165 22.57 15.89 -0.26
N ALA A 166 23.18 16.68 -1.13
CA ALA A 166 24.37 17.47 -0.76
C ALA A 166 24.10 18.45 0.40
N GLN A 167 22.94 19.11 0.41
CA GLN A 167 22.51 19.97 1.53
C GLN A 167 22.29 19.19 2.82
N ILE A 168 21.70 18.00 2.76
CA ILE A 168 21.52 17.14 3.94
C ILE A 168 22.89 16.70 4.47
N TYR A 169 23.83 16.31 3.60
CA TYR A 169 25.17 15.95 4.02
C TYR A 169 25.93 17.12 4.66
N SER A 170 25.82 18.32 4.09
CA SER A 170 26.48 19.50 4.65
C SER A 170 25.88 19.90 6.01
N GLN A 171 24.55 19.87 6.15
CA GLN A 171 23.87 20.11 7.42
C GLN A 171 24.18 19.03 8.47
N ALA A 172 24.19 17.76 8.07
CA ALA A 172 24.53 16.67 8.97
C ALA A 172 26.00 16.76 9.43
N SER A 173 26.93 17.14 8.55
CA SER A 173 28.32 17.36 8.95
C SER A 173 28.43 18.56 9.89
N SER A 174 27.77 19.68 9.60
CA SER A 174 27.85 20.86 10.48
C SER A 174 27.28 20.57 11.87
N ILE A 175 26.17 19.84 11.97
CA ILE A 175 25.61 19.39 13.26
C ILE A 175 26.60 18.48 13.98
N ARG A 176 27.22 17.53 13.28
CA ARG A 176 28.21 16.62 13.86
C ARG A 176 29.44 17.38 14.37
N ASP A 177 29.91 18.37 13.63
CA ASP A 177 31.08 19.16 14.00
C ASP A 177 30.76 20.09 15.18
N ALA A 178 29.58 20.73 15.19
CA ALA A 178 29.08 21.50 16.33
C ALA A 178 28.86 20.61 17.58
N LEU A 179 28.39 19.38 17.40
CA LEU A 179 28.26 18.41 18.50
C LEU A 179 29.63 18.00 19.02
N ARG A 180 30.62 17.79 18.15
CA ARG A 180 32.01 17.48 18.53
C ARG A 180 32.67 18.63 19.28
N GLU A 181 32.32 19.88 18.96
CA GLU A 181 32.83 21.06 19.66
C GLU A 181 32.20 21.24 21.05
N THR A 182 30.90 20.93 21.18
CA THR A 182 30.14 21.07 22.45
C THR A 182 30.23 19.85 23.37
N VAL A 183 30.58 18.68 22.82
CA VAL A 183 30.82 17.44 23.56
C VAL A 183 32.32 17.16 23.51
N PRO A 184 33.07 17.46 24.59
CA PRO A 184 34.49 17.12 24.64
C PRO A 184 34.67 15.61 24.43
N SER A 185 35.78 15.23 23.82
CA SER A 185 36.11 13.83 23.54
C SER A 185 35.84 12.96 24.79
N PRO A 186 35.18 11.79 24.66
CA PRO A 186 34.92 10.90 25.81
C PRO A 186 36.21 10.46 26.51
N ASP A 187 37.34 10.50 25.81
CA ASP A 187 38.66 10.18 26.36
C ASP A 187 39.33 11.36 27.07
N SER A 188 38.80 12.59 26.94
CA SER A 188 39.25 13.75 27.72
C SER A 188 38.84 13.60 29.19
N GLU A 189 39.68 14.10 30.09
CA GLU A 189 39.39 14.12 31.53
C GLU A 189 38.12 14.94 31.86
N GLU A 190 37.77 15.95 31.06
CA GLU A 190 36.49 16.65 31.21
C GLU A 190 35.29 15.80 30.77
N GLY A 191 35.45 14.99 29.72
CA GLY A 191 34.42 14.06 29.23
C GLY A 191 34.10 13.00 30.28
N LYS A 192 35.13 12.34 30.83
CA LYS A 192 34.99 11.37 31.92
C LYS A 192 34.33 11.96 33.16
N LYS A 193 34.68 13.19 33.55
CA LYS A 193 34.05 13.89 34.69
C LYS A 193 32.58 14.20 34.43
N ARG A 194 32.22 14.65 33.22
CA ARG A 194 30.83 14.93 32.83
C ARG A 194 29.99 13.66 32.78
N ASP A 195 30.53 12.57 32.25
CA ASP A 195 29.86 11.27 32.20
C ASP A 195 29.71 10.67 33.61
N ALA A 196 30.72 10.79 34.46
CA ALA A 196 30.61 10.41 35.87
C ALA A 196 29.55 11.24 36.61
N ALA A 197 29.50 12.56 36.38
CA ALA A 197 28.52 13.45 37.00
C ALA A 197 27.08 13.13 36.55
N THR A 198 26.85 12.92 35.25
CA THR A 198 25.53 12.53 34.74
C THR A 198 25.11 11.15 35.23
N ARG A 199 26.04 10.18 35.33
CA ARG A 199 25.77 8.88 35.93
C ARG A 199 25.43 8.98 37.42
N GLN A 200 26.16 9.83 38.17
CA GLN A 200 25.86 10.10 39.57
C GLN A 200 24.48 10.77 39.73
N GLN A 201 24.11 11.69 38.86
CA GLN A 201 22.80 12.34 38.92
C GLN A 201 21.66 11.36 38.65
N ARG A 202 21.76 10.53 37.61
CA ARG A 202 20.77 9.49 37.31
C ARG A 202 20.61 8.48 38.46
N THR A 203 21.71 8.08 39.08
CA THR A 203 21.66 7.15 40.22
C THR A 203 21.04 7.81 41.46
N LYS A 204 21.32 9.09 41.73
CA LYS A 204 20.65 9.86 42.77
C LYS A 204 19.15 10.03 42.52
N GLU A 205 18.74 10.32 41.29
CA GLU A 205 17.32 10.44 40.92
C GLU A 205 16.57 9.11 41.08
N LEU A 206 17.19 7.99 40.68
CA LEU A 206 16.63 6.65 40.90
C LEU A 206 16.52 6.32 42.39
N ALA A 207 17.50 6.72 43.20
CA ALA A 207 17.44 6.57 44.65
C ALA A 207 16.34 7.41 45.28
N ALA A 208 16.20 8.67 44.88
CA ALA A 208 15.12 9.52 45.34
C ALA A 208 13.74 8.93 44.98
N GLN A 209 13.58 8.39 43.77
CA GLN A 209 12.34 7.73 43.36
C GLN A 209 12.05 6.46 44.15
N ALA A 210 13.07 5.61 44.37
CA ALA A 210 12.92 4.38 45.15
C ALA A 210 12.51 4.69 46.61
N LEU A 211 13.15 5.66 47.25
CA LEU A 211 12.85 6.07 48.63
C LEU A 211 11.50 6.79 48.76
N ALA A 212 11.01 7.46 47.70
CA ALA A 212 9.70 8.11 47.71
C ALA A 212 8.52 7.13 47.50
N THR A 213 8.78 5.91 47.04
CA THR A 213 7.72 4.92 46.77
C THR A 213 6.92 4.47 48.01
N PRO A 214 7.45 4.21 49.22
CA PRO A 214 6.65 3.83 50.39
C PRO A 214 5.57 4.87 50.75
N GLY A 215 5.87 6.17 50.64
CA GLY A 215 4.87 7.23 50.82
C GLY A 215 3.74 7.18 49.78
N ARG A 216 4.08 6.90 48.52
CA ARG A 216 3.11 6.70 47.43
C ARG A 216 2.26 5.44 47.62
N LEU A 217 2.83 4.37 48.17
CA LEU A 217 2.08 3.15 48.49
C LEU A 217 1.02 3.39 49.56
N ARG A 218 1.33 4.16 50.62
CA ARG A 218 0.33 4.53 51.64
C ARG A 218 -0.84 5.31 51.05
N ALA A 219 -0.57 6.25 50.15
CA ALA A 219 -1.63 7.00 49.46
C ALA A 219 -2.54 6.07 48.63
N LEU A 220 -1.96 5.15 47.86
CA LEU A 220 -2.73 4.17 47.06
C LEU A 220 -3.54 3.19 47.91
N VAL A 221 -3.03 2.82 49.09
CA VAL A 221 -3.73 1.97 50.06
C VAL A 221 -4.89 2.72 50.71
N ASN A 222 -4.71 4.00 51.04
CA ASN A 222 -5.80 4.86 51.53
C ASN A 222 -6.91 5.06 50.48
N GLU A 223 -6.57 5.09 49.20
CA GLU A 223 -7.52 5.13 48.07
C GLU A 223 -8.18 3.76 47.77
N GLY A 224 -7.78 2.68 48.46
CA GLY A 224 -8.32 1.33 48.27
C GLY A 224 -7.76 0.56 47.05
N LYS A 225 -6.77 1.10 46.33
CA LYS A 225 -6.17 0.49 45.12
C LYS A 225 -4.98 -0.42 45.46
N ILE A 226 -5.23 -1.41 46.32
CA ILE A 226 -4.20 -2.28 46.92
C ILE A 226 -3.45 -3.11 45.87
N ALA A 227 -4.16 -3.64 44.86
CA ALA A 227 -3.55 -4.46 43.81
C ALA A 227 -2.54 -3.67 42.95
N GLN A 228 -2.80 -2.38 42.72
CA GLN A 228 -1.91 -1.49 41.98
C GLN A 228 -0.68 -1.13 42.81
N ALA A 229 -0.87 -0.83 44.10
CA ALA A 229 0.23 -0.58 45.04
C ALA A 229 1.22 -1.76 45.10
N ARG A 230 0.73 -3.01 45.17
CA ARG A 230 1.60 -4.19 45.15
C ARG A 230 2.44 -4.27 43.89
N LYS A 231 1.84 -4.02 42.73
CA LYS A 231 2.53 -4.08 41.44
C LYS A 231 3.62 -3.00 41.34
N GLU A 232 3.36 -1.80 41.84
CA GLU A 232 4.34 -0.70 41.87
C GLU A 232 5.50 -0.96 42.85
N TRP A 233 5.27 -1.69 43.95
CA TRP A 233 6.31 -1.96 44.97
C TRP A 233 7.32 -3.05 44.58
N VAL A 234 6.98 -3.98 43.69
CA VAL A 234 7.86 -5.15 43.37
C VAL A 234 9.25 -4.73 42.88
N MET A 235 9.32 -3.74 42.00
CA MET A 235 10.59 -3.33 41.37
C MET A 235 11.46 -2.44 42.27
N PRO A 236 10.92 -1.39 42.93
CA PRO A 236 11.67 -0.61 43.93
C PRO A 236 12.15 -1.47 45.10
N ARG A 237 11.33 -2.42 45.58
CA ARG A 237 11.72 -3.34 46.65
C ARG A 237 12.95 -4.18 46.27
N LYS A 238 12.93 -4.83 45.10
CA LYS A 238 14.09 -5.61 44.61
C LYS A 238 15.34 -4.75 44.44
N LEU A 239 15.17 -3.49 44.03
CA LEU A 239 16.28 -2.55 43.91
C LEU A 239 16.88 -2.23 45.29
N LEU A 240 16.04 -1.94 46.29
CA LEU A 240 16.47 -1.68 47.67
C LEU A 240 17.11 -2.92 48.32
N GLU A 241 16.56 -4.12 48.10
CA GLU A 241 17.16 -5.39 48.53
C GLU A 241 18.56 -5.57 47.90
N SER A 242 18.71 -5.28 46.61
CA SER A 242 20.02 -5.32 45.95
C SER A 242 21.01 -4.27 46.44
N TRP A 243 20.53 -3.16 47.04
CA TRP A 243 21.38 -2.14 47.67
C TRP A 243 21.82 -2.57 49.05
N LYS A 244 20.90 -3.17 49.82
CA LYS A 244 21.19 -3.79 51.11
C LYS A 244 22.25 -4.89 50.98
N GLU A 245 22.12 -5.81 50.02
CA GLU A 245 23.11 -6.87 49.76
C GLU A 245 24.49 -6.34 49.39
N LYS A 246 24.53 -5.18 48.71
CA LYS A 246 25.78 -4.49 48.33
C LYS A 246 26.34 -3.57 49.42
N GLY A 247 25.68 -3.49 50.57
CA GLY A 247 26.08 -2.62 51.68
C GLY A 247 25.92 -1.12 51.39
N LEU A 248 25.07 -0.76 50.43
CA LEU A 248 24.78 0.62 50.05
C LEU A 248 23.56 1.12 50.84
N GLY A 249 23.76 2.06 51.78
CA GLY A 249 22.65 2.79 52.42
C GLY A 249 22.15 2.27 53.77
N GLY A 250 23.01 1.68 54.61
CA GLY A 250 22.82 1.57 56.06
C GLY A 250 21.43 1.11 56.56
N SER A 251 20.99 1.69 57.69
CA SER A 251 19.67 1.48 58.29
C SER A 251 18.53 2.04 57.45
N ASP A 252 18.76 3.11 56.70
CA ASP A 252 17.71 3.85 55.99
C ASP A 252 17.07 3.01 54.86
N VAL A 253 17.85 2.15 54.21
CA VAL A 253 17.34 1.22 53.19
C VAL A 253 16.51 0.09 53.83
N GLU A 254 16.91 -0.38 55.02
CA GLU A 254 16.16 -1.38 55.79
C GLU A 254 14.81 -0.80 56.24
N GLU A 255 14.83 0.41 56.81
CA GLU A 255 13.64 1.15 57.23
C GLU A 255 12.70 1.39 56.06
N CYS A 256 13.18 1.74 54.87
CA CYS A 256 12.34 1.94 53.69
C CYS A 256 11.69 0.65 53.18
N ILE A 257 12.38 -0.50 53.28
CA ILE A 257 11.81 -1.80 52.92
C ILE A 257 10.71 -2.17 53.92
N GLU A 258 10.98 -2.02 55.21
CA GLU A 258 10.02 -2.26 56.29
C GLU A 258 8.81 -1.33 56.18
N GLU A 259 9.03 -0.06 55.87
CA GLU A 259 7.99 0.96 55.73
C GLU A 259 7.05 0.68 54.54
N GLY A 260 7.61 0.25 53.40
CA GLY A 260 6.82 -0.13 52.23
C GLY A 260 6.05 -1.44 52.44
N ASP A 261 6.61 -2.38 53.19
CA ASP A 261 5.96 -3.64 53.56
C ASP A 261 4.86 -3.43 54.60
N GLU A 262 5.08 -2.56 55.58
CA GLU A 262 4.09 -2.13 56.56
C GLU A 262 2.94 -1.37 55.89
N ALA A 263 3.22 -0.56 54.85
CA ALA A 263 2.16 0.10 54.09
C ALA A 263 1.20 -0.90 53.40
N LEU A 264 1.67 -2.11 53.07
CA LEU A 264 0.88 -3.16 52.42
C LEU A 264 0.28 -4.18 53.40
N ARG A 265 0.76 -4.24 54.66
CA ARG A 265 0.32 -5.19 55.70
C ARG A 265 -1.14 -5.02 56.17
N PRO A 266 -1.68 -3.81 56.40
CA PRO A 266 -3.11 -3.60 56.70
C PRO A 266 -4.03 -4.03 55.55
N ALA A 267 -3.51 -4.00 54.33
CA ALA A 267 -4.20 -4.41 53.11
C ALA A 267 -4.36 -5.94 53.02
N ASP A 268 -3.38 -6.70 53.51
CA ASP A 268 -3.42 -8.17 53.61
C ASP A 268 -4.38 -8.67 54.69
N ASN A 269 -4.52 -7.93 55.80
CA ASN A 269 -5.52 -8.26 56.83
C ASN A 269 -6.96 -7.96 56.38
N LYS A 270 -7.18 -6.93 55.55
CA LYS A 270 -8.50 -6.63 54.99
C LYS A 270 -8.91 -7.58 53.87
N SER A 271 -7.98 -8.04 53.03
CA SER A 271 -8.26 -9.00 51.95
C SER A 271 -8.49 -10.43 52.46
N SER A 272 -7.80 -10.83 53.54
CA SER A 272 -8.03 -12.12 54.22
C SER A 272 -9.37 -12.16 54.98
N ALA A 273 -9.83 -11.03 55.53
CA ALA A 273 -11.14 -10.92 56.17
C ALA A 273 -12.32 -10.92 55.17
N SER A 274 -12.09 -10.53 53.90
CA SER A 274 -13.15 -10.44 52.88
C SER A 274 -13.31 -11.69 52.00
N SER A 275 -12.66 -12.81 52.33
CA SER A 275 -12.91 -14.08 51.61
C SER A 275 -14.26 -14.67 52.08
N PRO A 276 -15.32 -14.69 51.25
CA PRO A 276 -16.57 -15.29 51.65
C PRO A 276 -16.36 -16.81 51.72
N ARG A 277 -16.60 -17.40 52.90
CA ARG A 277 -16.73 -18.84 53.05
C ARG A 277 -17.83 -19.33 52.11
N ILE A 278 -17.45 -19.90 50.98
CA ILE A 278 -18.39 -20.54 50.05
C ILE A 278 -19.10 -21.66 50.83
N SER A 279 -20.41 -21.47 51.06
CA SER A 279 -21.26 -22.42 51.77
C SER A 279 -21.29 -23.76 51.03
N ARG A 280 -21.24 -24.85 51.79
CA ARG A 280 -21.08 -26.23 51.33
C ARG A 280 -22.26 -26.75 50.48
N ASP A 281 -23.35 -25.99 50.40
CA ASP A 281 -24.62 -26.42 49.80
C ASP A 281 -24.74 -26.28 48.27
N GLU A 282 -23.81 -25.63 47.58
CA GLU A 282 -23.87 -25.57 46.10
C GLU A 282 -23.18 -26.73 45.38
N ARG A 283 -22.54 -27.66 46.10
CA ARG A 283 -21.85 -28.81 45.48
C ARG A 283 -22.79 -29.94 45.04
N LEU A 284 -24.04 -29.98 45.51
CA LEU A 284 -24.98 -31.07 45.17
C LEU A 284 -25.89 -30.76 43.96
N SER A 285 -25.98 -29.50 43.51
CA SER A 285 -26.81 -29.13 42.35
C SER A 285 -26.10 -29.32 41.00
N ARG A 286 -24.76 -29.47 41.01
CA ARG A 286 -23.96 -29.56 39.77
C ARG A 286 -23.77 -30.98 39.24
N ASP A 287 -23.95 -32.00 40.09
CA ASP A 287 -23.77 -33.41 39.69
C ASP A 287 -24.99 -34.01 38.97
N GLU A 288 -26.22 -33.54 39.23
CA GLU A 288 -27.39 -34.02 38.49
C GLU A 288 -27.46 -33.52 37.03
N ARG A 289 -26.81 -32.39 36.72
CA ARG A 289 -26.79 -31.86 35.33
C ARG A 289 -25.75 -32.50 34.42
N ARG A 290 -24.77 -33.24 34.96
CA ARG A 290 -23.76 -33.97 34.16
C ARG A 290 -24.16 -35.40 33.81
N SER A 291 -25.12 -35.99 34.51
CA SER A 291 -25.56 -37.38 34.26
C SER A 291 -26.48 -37.51 33.03
N ARG A 292 -27.29 -36.48 32.72
CA ARG A 292 -28.23 -36.51 31.57
C ARG A 292 -27.60 -36.32 30.19
N ASP A 293 -26.39 -35.77 30.11
CA ASP A 293 -25.77 -35.41 28.82
C ASP A 293 -24.90 -36.53 28.21
N SER A 294 -24.75 -37.67 28.90
CA SER A 294 -23.93 -38.81 28.45
C SER A 294 -24.72 -39.93 27.75
N ARG A 295 -26.07 -39.82 27.67
CA ARG A 295 -26.95 -40.86 27.10
C ARG A 295 -27.50 -40.56 25.70
N ALA A 296 -27.15 -39.42 25.09
CA ALA A 296 -27.75 -38.99 23.80
C ALA A 296 -26.79 -39.01 22.60
N SER A 297 -25.56 -39.53 22.70
CA SER A 297 -24.55 -39.44 21.63
C SER A 297 -24.07 -40.81 21.10
N LYS A 298 -24.94 -41.83 21.03
CA LYS A 298 -24.54 -43.14 20.50
C LYS A 298 -25.53 -43.88 19.60
N ASP A 299 -26.42 -43.18 18.91
CA ASP A 299 -27.18 -43.76 17.79
C ASP A 299 -27.23 -42.75 16.63
N GLY A 300 -26.53 -43.09 15.54
CA GLY A 300 -26.39 -42.23 14.36
C GLY A 300 -25.29 -42.72 13.42
N ARG A 301 -25.30 -44.00 13.08
CA ARG A 301 -24.49 -44.61 12.02
C ARG A 301 -25.41 -45.45 11.13
N SER A 302 -25.71 -44.92 9.95
CA SER A 302 -25.84 -45.61 8.66
C SER A 302 -26.35 -44.63 7.62
#